data_AF-A0A417F3J3-F1
#
_entry.id   AF-A0A417F3J3-F1
#
_cell.length_a   1.000
_cell.length_b   1.000
_cell.length_c   1.000
_cell.angle_alpha   90.00
_cell.angle_beta   90.00
_cell.angle_gamma   90.00
#
_symmetry.space_group_name_H-M   'P 1'
#
loop_
_entity.id
_entity.type
_entity.pdbx_description
1 polymer ?
#
loop_
_entity_poly.entity_id
_entity_poly.type
_entity_poly.pdbx_seq_one_letter_code
_entity_poly.pdbx_strand_id
1 'polypeptide(L)'
;MKKTVYEWLMAVGHRAGCHQRADRSFYWKGRKFPLCARCTGVLVGYILAVPAYTVCRKNVSVYAVCCIPLVIDGLTQLWEWRVSTNRRRFATGALAGYGICSMAITLLLFVKNLMLRSW
;
A
#
# COMPACT_ATOMS: atom_id res chain seq x y z
N MET A 1 -13.86 29.29 4.67
CA MET A 1 -14.73 28.09 4.67
C MET A 1 -13.99 26.91 5.29
N LYS A 2 -14.62 26.15 6.19
CA LYS A 2 -14.03 24.92 6.75
C LYS A 2 -14.15 23.80 5.71
N LYS A 3 -13.06 23.06 5.46
CA LYS A 3 -13.07 21.89 4.58
C LYS A 3 -13.87 20.76 5.22
N THR A 4 -14.66 20.06 4.42
CA THR A 4 -15.34 18.81 4.82
C THR A 4 -14.32 17.70 5.05
N VAL A 5 -14.71 16.66 5.81
CA VAL A 5 -13.86 15.47 6.03
C VAL A 5 -13.44 14.83 4.69
N TYR A 6 -14.36 14.77 3.73
CA TYR A 6 -14.07 14.23 2.40
C TYR A 6 -12.98 15.03 1.66
N GLU A 7 -13.09 16.36 1.62
CA GLU A 7 -12.09 17.23 1.00
C GLU A 7 -10.74 17.15 1.71
N TRP A 8 -10.76 17.00 3.04
CA TRP A 8 -9.55 16.80 3.82
C TRP A 8 -8.88 15.46 3.47
N LEU A 9 -9.63 14.36 3.43
CA LEU A 9 -9.13 13.05 3.02
C LEU A 9 -8.58 13.05 1.59
N MET A 10 -9.27 13.73 0.67
CA MET A 10 -8.79 13.94 -0.70
C MET A 10 -7.45 14.69 -0.70
N ALA A 11 -7.34 15.78 0.05
CA ALA A 11 -6.10 16.55 0.13
C ALA A 11 -4.94 15.75 0.75
N VAL A 12 -5.21 14.92 1.77
CA VAL A 12 -4.21 14.03 2.38
C VAL A 12 -3.74 12.98 1.37
N GLY A 13 -4.68 12.31 0.68
CA GLY A 13 -4.33 11.32 -0.34
C GLY A 13 -3.47 11.89 -1.46
N HIS A 14 -3.79 13.10 -1.92
CA HIS A 14 -3.00 13.78 -2.95
C HIS A 14 -1.58 14.12 -2.47
N ARG A 15 -1.44 14.68 -1.26
CA ARG A 15 -0.13 14.98 -0.65
C ARG A 15 0.72 13.75 -0.37
N ALA A 16 0.08 12.60 -0.13
CA ALA A 16 0.76 11.31 -0.01
C ALA A 16 1.17 10.71 -1.38
N GLY A 17 1.02 11.45 -2.48
CA GLY A 17 1.44 11.03 -3.82
C GLY A 17 0.38 10.28 -4.63
N CYS A 18 -0.87 10.22 -4.17
CA CYS A 18 -1.94 9.62 -4.96
C CYS A 18 -2.46 10.60 -6.02
N HIS A 19 -2.37 10.23 -7.29
CA HIS A 19 -2.90 11.02 -8.41
C HIS A 19 -4.44 11.10 -8.46
N GLN A 20 -5.15 10.23 -7.72
CA GLN A 20 -6.62 10.23 -7.61
C GLN A 20 -7.37 10.26 -8.96
N ARG A 21 -6.77 9.66 -9.99
CA ARG A 21 -7.36 9.55 -11.32
C ARG A 21 -8.70 8.80 -11.27
N ALA A 22 -9.73 9.38 -11.88
CA ALA A 22 -11.09 8.83 -11.88
C ALA A 22 -11.15 7.40 -12.44
N ASP A 23 -10.45 7.12 -13.54
CA ASP A 23 -10.40 5.80 -14.20
C ASP A 23 -9.72 4.70 -13.37
N ARG A 24 -9.05 5.08 -12.26
CA ARG A 24 -8.26 4.16 -11.42
C ARG A 24 -8.71 4.17 -9.96
N SER A 25 -9.84 4.80 -9.67
CA SER A 25 -10.39 4.91 -8.32
C SER A 25 -11.65 4.07 -8.15
N PHE A 26 -11.90 3.66 -6.90
CA PHE A 26 -13.21 3.13 -6.52
C PHE A 26 -14.21 4.26 -6.33
N TYR A 27 -15.49 3.90 -6.39
CA TYR A 27 -16.60 4.81 -6.13
C TYR A 27 -17.51 4.21 -5.06
N TRP A 28 -17.95 5.04 -4.13
CA TRP A 28 -18.86 4.66 -3.05
C TRP A 28 -19.96 5.71 -2.95
N LYS A 29 -21.23 5.30 -3.06
CA LYS A 29 -22.40 6.19 -3.05
C LYS A 29 -22.26 7.37 -4.02
N GLY A 30 -21.81 7.09 -5.24
CA GLY A 30 -21.61 8.10 -6.29
C GLY A 30 -20.39 9.02 -6.10
N ARG A 31 -19.62 8.87 -5.01
CA ARG A 31 -18.41 9.67 -4.76
C ARG A 31 -17.14 8.86 -5.00
N LYS A 32 -16.13 9.51 -5.60
CA LYS A 32 -14.80 8.92 -5.81
C LYS A 32 -14.13 8.68 -4.46
N PHE A 33 -13.47 7.54 -4.30
CA PHE A 33 -12.72 7.25 -3.08
C PHE A 33 -11.51 8.21 -2.94
N PRO A 34 -11.11 8.61 -1.71
CA PRO A 34 -9.98 9.51 -1.50
C PRO A 34 -8.63 9.00 -1.99
N LEU A 35 -8.53 7.71 -2.28
CA LEU A 35 -7.35 7.06 -2.84
C LEU A 35 -7.72 6.30 -4.11
N CYS A 36 -6.77 6.16 -5.02
CA CYS A 36 -6.93 5.25 -6.16
C CYS A 36 -6.92 3.79 -5.67
N ALA A 37 -7.46 2.88 -6.48
CA ALA A 37 -7.60 1.46 -6.12
C ALA A 37 -6.28 0.83 -5.65
N ARG A 38 -5.15 1.23 -6.26
CA ARG A 38 -3.81 0.76 -5.86
C ARG A 38 -3.40 1.28 -4.48
N CYS A 39 -3.51 2.59 -4.25
CA CYS A 39 -3.16 3.20 -2.96
C CYS A 39 -4.09 2.70 -1.84
N THR A 40 -5.38 2.48 -2.13
CA THR A 40 -6.30 1.82 -1.21
C THR A 40 -5.82 0.41 -0.85
N GLY A 41 -5.38 -0.37 -1.85
CA GLY A 41 -4.79 -1.69 -1.62
C GLY A 41 -3.57 -1.61 -0.71
N VAL A 42 -2.59 -0.76 -1.03
CA VAL A 42 -1.37 -0.58 -0.22
C VAL A 42 -1.71 -0.23 1.23
N LEU A 43 -2.64 0.72 1.45
CA LEU A 43 -3.08 1.10 2.79
C LEU A 43 -3.70 -0.07 3.55
N VAL A 44 -4.57 -0.85 2.91
CA VAL A 44 -5.14 -2.07 3.51
C VAL A 44 -4.04 -3.07 3.85
N GLY A 45 -3.06 -3.26 2.96
CA GLY A 45 -1.90 -4.12 3.21
C GLY A 45 -1.10 -3.69 4.44
N TYR A 46 -0.88 -2.39 4.63
CA TYR A 46 -0.21 -1.85 5.82
C TYR A 46 -1.00 -2.14 7.11
N ILE A 47 -2.31 -1.89 7.08
CA ILE A 47 -3.18 -2.15 8.24
C ILE A 47 -3.16 -3.63 8.62
N LEU A 48 -3.18 -4.54 7.64
CA LEU A 48 -3.15 -5.98 7.87
C LEU A 48 -1.77 -6.51 8.27
N ALA A 49 -0.69 -5.85 7.85
CA ALA A 49 0.67 -6.27 8.16
C ALA A 49 0.94 -6.31 9.67
N VAL A 50 0.48 -5.29 10.41
CA VAL A 50 0.75 -5.19 11.86
C VAL A 50 0.22 -6.40 12.65
N PRO A 51 -1.09 -6.73 12.63
CA PRO A 51 -1.60 -7.90 13.35
C PRO A 51 -1.09 -9.22 12.77
N ALA A 52 -0.88 -9.31 11.45
CA ALA A 52 -0.33 -10.53 10.85
C ALA A 52 1.13 -10.78 11.29
N TYR A 53 1.93 -9.72 11.45
CA TYR A 53 3.31 -9.81 11.91
C TYR A 53 3.41 -10.25 13.36
N THR A 54 2.47 -9.84 14.23
CA THR A 54 2.45 -10.26 15.64
C THR A 54 2.03 -11.71 15.82
N VAL A 55 1.15 -12.23 14.95
CA VAL A 55 0.69 -13.62 15.00
C VAL A 55 1.66 -14.57 14.29
N CYS A 56 2.18 -14.19 13.12
CA CYS A 56 3.02 -15.07 12.31
C CYS A 56 4.12 -14.30 11.58
N ARG A 57 5.29 -14.22 12.23
CA ARG A 57 6.50 -13.68 11.60
C ARG A 57 7.03 -14.65 10.56
N LYS A 58 7.39 -14.12 9.39
CA LYS A 58 7.98 -14.87 8.27
C LYS A 58 9.38 -14.34 7.97
N ASN A 59 10.12 -15.10 7.16
CA ASN A 59 11.40 -14.64 6.62
C ASN A 59 11.19 -13.43 5.71
N VAL A 60 12.18 -12.52 5.70
CA VAL A 60 12.14 -11.29 4.89
C VAL A 60 11.89 -11.57 3.40
N SER A 61 12.38 -12.70 2.89
CA SER A 61 12.18 -13.14 1.51
C SER A 61 10.70 -13.32 1.16
N VAL A 62 9.86 -13.78 2.10
CA VAL A 62 8.42 -13.94 1.87
C VAL A 62 7.78 -12.57 1.63
N TYR A 63 8.15 -11.58 2.44
CA TYR A 63 7.65 -10.22 2.30
C TYR A 63 8.12 -9.54 1.00
N ALA A 64 9.37 -9.81 0.58
CA ALA A 64 9.89 -9.35 -0.70
C ALA A 64 9.10 -9.95 -1.88
N VAL A 65 8.79 -11.25 -1.83
CA VAL A 65 7.98 -11.92 -2.87
C VAL A 65 6.58 -11.30 -2.98
N CYS A 66 5.96 -10.89 -1.87
CA CYS A 66 4.66 -10.20 -1.90
C CYS A 66 4.68 -8.87 -2.69
N CYS A 67 5.84 -8.25 -2.90
CA CYS A 67 5.98 -7.02 -3.66
C CYS A 67 6.03 -7.25 -5.18
N ILE A 68 6.45 -8.44 -5.61
CA ILE A 68 6.67 -8.78 -7.03
C ILE A 68 5.41 -8.55 -7.88
N PRO A 69 4.19 -8.98 -7.48
CA PRO A 69 2.99 -8.77 -8.30
C PRO A 69 2.70 -7.30 -8.60
N LEU A 70 2.99 -6.38 -7.65
CA LEU A 70 2.78 -4.94 -7.88
C LEU A 70 3.81 -4.38 -8.85
N VAL A 71 5.07 -4.81 -8.74
CA VAL A 71 6.13 -4.41 -9.67
C VAL A 71 5.77 -4.84 -11.08
N ILE A 72 5.38 -6.11 -11.28
CA ILE A 72 4.93 -6.61 -12.59
C ILE A 72 3.71 -5.84 -13.09
N ASP A 73 2.70 -5.60 -12.23
CA ASP A 73 1.51 -4.82 -12.61
C ASP A 73 1.83 -3.36 -12.96
N GLY A 74 2.84 -2.77 -12.32
CA GLY A 74 3.35 -1.43 -12.61
C GLY A 74 4.09 -1.36 -13.94
N LEU A 75 5.07 -2.24 -14.14
CA LEU A 75 5.89 -2.29 -15.35
C LEU A 75 5.07 -2.61 -16.60
N THR A 76 4.17 -3.58 -16.52
CA THR A 76 3.27 -3.93 -17.64
C THR A 76 2.27 -2.82 -17.99
N GLN A 77 1.94 -1.93 -17.04
CA GLN A 77 1.16 -0.71 -17.31
C GLN A 77 2.03 0.42 -17.87
N LEU A 78 3.29 0.52 -17.44
CA LEU A 78 4.23 1.53 -17.93
C LEU A 78 4.58 1.31 -19.40
N TRP A 79 4.77 0.05 -19.81
CA TRP A 79 5.00 -0.31 -21.21
C TRP A 79 3.72 -0.46 -22.03
N GLU A 80 2.57 -0.07 -21.48
CA GLU A 80 1.27 -0.09 -22.16
C GLU A 80 0.82 -1.47 -22.68
N TRP A 81 1.44 -2.56 -22.22
CA TRP A 81 1.09 -3.93 -22.63
C TRP A 81 -0.32 -4.32 -22.23
N ARG A 82 -0.86 -3.70 -21.18
CA ARG A 82 -2.24 -3.94 -20.73
C ARG A 82 -2.80 -2.81 -19.87
N VAL A 83 -4.09 -2.59 -19.99
CA VAL A 83 -4.86 -1.78 -19.03
C VAL A 83 -5.15 -2.62 -17.78
N SER A 84 -4.91 -2.05 -16.59
CA SER A 84 -5.20 -2.73 -15.32
C SER A 84 -6.61 -2.47 -14.81
N THR A 85 -7.20 -3.50 -14.22
CA THR A 85 -8.51 -3.41 -13.57
C THR A 85 -8.32 -2.90 -12.13
N ASN A 86 -9.31 -2.21 -11.59
CA ASN A 86 -9.23 -1.72 -10.21
C ASN A 86 -9.11 -2.87 -9.19
N ARG A 87 -9.70 -4.04 -9.49
CA ARG A 87 -9.54 -5.25 -8.66
C ARG A 87 -8.08 -5.73 -8.63
N ARG A 88 -7.41 -5.81 -9.79
CA ARG A 88 -6.00 -6.19 -9.86
C ARG A 88 -5.11 -5.17 -9.17
N ARG A 89 -5.31 -3.88 -9.44
CA ARG A 89 -4.57 -2.77 -8.78
C ARG A 89 -4.67 -2.85 -7.26
N PHE A 90 -5.85 -3.13 -6.75
CA PHE A 90 -6.09 -3.30 -5.32
C PHE A 90 -5.38 -4.55 -4.78
N ALA A 91 -5.56 -5.71 -5.41
CA ALA A 91 -4.96 -6.96 -4.94
C ALA A 91 -3.43 -6.91 -4.91
N THR A 92 -2.80 -6.45 -6.00
CA THR A 92 -1.34 -6.31 -6.04
C THR A 92 -0.86 -5.23 -5.07
N GLY A 93 -1.62 -4.15 -4.91
CA GLY A 93 -1.34 -3.10 -3.93
C GLY A 93 -1.38 -3.64 -2.50
N ALA A 94 -2.38 -4.43 -2.14
CA ALA A 94 -2.52 -5.02 -0.80
C ALA A 94 -1.39 -6.00 -0.47
N LEU A 95 -1.01 -6.86 -1.42
CA LEU A 95 0.12 -7.76 -1.25
C LEU A 95 1.44 -7.00 -1.04
N ALA A 96 1.71 -6.00 -1.88
CA ALA A 96 2.91 -5.20 -1.73
C ALA A 96 2.91 -4.37 -0.44
N GLY A 97 1.77 -3.79 -0.06
CA GLY A 97 1.62 -3.09 1.21
C GLY A 97 1.96 -4.01 2.39
N TYR A 98 1.39 -5.21 2.41
CA TYR A 98 1.70 -6.22 3.43
C TYR A 98 3.21 -6.53 3.50
N GLY A 99 3.84 -6.78 2.36
CA GLY A 99 5.28 -7.05 2.27
C GLY A 99 6.13 -5.87 2.77
N ILE A 100 5.90 -4.67 2.24
CA ILE A 100 6.68 -3.47 2.58
C ILE A 100 6.58 -3.15 4.08
N CYS A 101 5.39 -3.16 4.65
CA CYS A 101 5.22 -2.84 6.08
C CYS A 101 5.87 -3.91 6.97
N SER A 102 5.74 -5.21 6.63
CA SER A 102 6.37 -6.28 7.40
C SER A 102 7.90 -6.23 7.34
N MET A 103 8.48 -5.87 6.19
CA MET A 103 9.92 -5.63 6.08
C MET A 103 10.36 -4.42 6.90
N ALA A 104 9.59 -3.32 6.87
CA ALA A 104 9.88 -2.14 7.66
C ALA A 104 9.87 -2.46 9.17
N ILE A 105 8.88 -3.21 9.66
CA ILE A 105 8.84 -3.68 11.05
C ILE A 105 10.07 -4.56 11.36
N THR A 106 10.42 -5.48 10.47
CA THR A 106 11.61 -6.35 10.63
C THR A 106 12.89 -5.52 10.77
N LEU A 107 13.07 -4.52 9.91
CA LEU A 107 14.21 -3.61 9.94
C LEU A 107 14.25 -2.79 11.23
N LEU A 108 13.12 -2.22 11.66
CA LEU A 108 13.03 -1.45 12.89
C LEU A 108 13.42 -2.28 14.12
N LEU A 109 12.96 -3.53 14.19
CA LEU A 109 13.33 -4.46 15.27
C LEU A 109 14.80 -4.86 15.21
N PHE A 110 15.35 -5.03 14.01
CA PHE A 110 16.78 -5.29 13.83
C PHE A 110 17.63 -4.13 14.34
N VAL A 111 17.31 -2.89 13.93
CA VAL A 111 18.00 -1.68 14.39
C VAL A 111 17.89 -1.50 15.90
N LYS A 112 16.69 -1.68 16.47
CA LYS A 112 16.48 -1.65 17.92
C LYS A 112 17.41 -2.65 18.63
N ASN A 113 17.52 -3.86 18.12
CA ASN A 113 18.37 -4.89 18.71
C ASN A 113 19.86 -4.56 18.59
N LEU A 114 20.30 -3.90 17.50
CA LEU A 114 21.67 -3.41 17.40
C LEU A 114 21.96 -2.34 18.44
N MET A 115 21.06 -1.36 18.60
CA MET A 115 21.22 -0.29 19.58
C MET A 115 21.30 -0.85 21.00
N LEU A 116 20.41 -1.80 21.36
CA LEU A 116 20.42 -2.43 22.69
C LEU A 116 21.64 -3.31 22.98
N ARG A 117 22.40 -3.73 21.94
CA ARG A 117 23.65 -4.47 22.10
C ARG A 117 24.88 -3.57 22.25
N SER A 118 24.74 -2.28 21.93
CA SER A 118 25.82 -1.28 22.01
C SER A 118 25.90 -0.57 23.36
N TRP A 119 25.01 -0.90 24.30
CA TRP A 119 24.98 -0.46 25.70
C TRP A 119 25.09 -1.69 26.61
#